data_AF-A0AAU1AB75-F1
#
_entry.id   AF-A0AAU1AB75-F1
#
_cell.length_a   1.000
_cell.length_b   1.000
_cell.length_c   1.000
_cell.angle_alpha   90.00
_cell.angle_beta   90.00
_cell.angle_gamma   90.00
#
_symmetry.space_group_name_H-M   'P 1'
#
loop_
_entity.id
_entity.type
_entity.pdbx_description
1 polymer ?
#
loop_
_entity_poly.entity_id
_entity_poly.type
_entity_poly.pdbx_seq_one_letter_code
_entity_poly.pdbx_strand_id
1 'polypeptide(L)'
;MDSLGGAGERGARTGELAFHYCYQPQGQRTSVTTLIRAAGLRWPVEEDFEFGKDQFGLDQCQARLYTAIRRHTVLVMAALAVCAVAAAQLRARTDTQAPPPTTPDQAPPPHPGLIPLTVPETRRLLNRLLHRPTPPEHAHPWATWRRRHQARSRWFHQRTRLNR
;
A
#
# COMPACT_ATOMS: atom_id res chain seq x y z
N MET A 1 39.14 0.54 14.72
CA MET A 1 38.64 0.54 16.12
C MET A 1 37.69 1.71 16.16
N ASP A 2 36.50 1.54 15.58
CA ASP A 2 35.76 2.66 15.01
C ASP A 2 34.39 2.82 15.66
N SER A 3 34.11 4.06 16.05
CA SER A 3 33.09 4.49 16.97
C SER A 3 31.66 4.14 16.56
N LEU A 4 30.96 3.46 17.47
CA LEU A 4 29.53 3.22 17.43
C LEU A 4 28.77 4.48 17.88
N GLY A 5 28.28 5.28 16.92
CA GLY A 5 27.35 6.37 17.20
C GLY A 5 25.92 5.84 17.36
N GLY A 6 25.54 5.46 18.57
CA GLY A 6 24.18 5.02 18.89
C GLY A 6 23.23 6.19 19.14
N ALA A 7 22.31 6.46 18.21
CA ALA A 7 21.14 7.29 18.48
C ALA A 7 20.02 6.37 19.00
N GLY A 8 19.80 6.38 20.32
CA GLY A 8 18.76 5.58 20.97
C GLY A 8 17.43 6.31 21.01
N GLU A 9 16.39 5.73 20.43
CA GLU A 9 15.00 6.13 20.65
C GLU A 9 14.45 5.38 21.87
N ARG A 10 13.80 6.11 22.79
CA ARG A 10 13.21 5.56 24.02
C ARG A 10 11.84 4.94 23.71
N GLY A 11 11.67 3.66 24.01
CA GLY A 11 10.36 3.00 23.93
C GLY A 11 9.39 3.57 24.97
N ALA A 12 8.29 4.18 24.52
CA ALA A 12 7.34 4.95 25.33
C ALA A 12 6.60 4.18 26.45
N ARG A 13 6.82 2.88 26.62
CA ARG A 13 6.14 2.05 27.64
C ARG A 13 7.07 1.30 28.59
N THR A 14 8.33 1.09 28.24
CA THR A 14 9.23 0.20 29.03
C THR A 14 10.52 0.90 29.45
N GLY A 15 10.87 2.05 28.86
CA GLY A 15 12.15 2.72 29.12
C GLY A 15 13.37 1.99 28.54
N GLU A 16 13.15 0.85 27.86
CA GLU A 16 14.20 0.11 27.16
C GLU A 16 14.68 0.89 25.93
N LEU A 17 15.99 0.91 25.75
CA LEU A 17 16.67 1.53 24.61
C LEU A 17 16.68 0.54 23.43
N ALA A 18 16.11 0.96 22.30
CA ALA A 18 16.24 0.22 21.05
C ALA A 18 17.47 0.73 20.28
N PHE A 19 18.34 -0.19 19.86
CA PHE A 19 19.52 0.12 19.05
C PHE A 19 19.35 -0.42 17.64
N HIS A 20 19.66 0.40 16.63
CA HIS A 20 19.69 0.00 15.23
C HIS A 20 21.13 0.06 14.70
N TYR A 21 21.62 -1.06 14.20
CA TYR A 21 22.90 -1.12 13.49
C TYR A 21 22.67 -0.88 12.00
N CYS A 22 23.40 0.06 11.43
CA CYS A 22 23.34 0.36 10.00
C CYS A 22 24.73 0.26 9.38
N TYR A 23 24.81 -0.38 8.22
CA TYR A 23 26.03 -0.39 7.41
C TYR A 23 26.14 0.92 6.62
N GLN A 24 27.29 1.58 6.69
CA GLN A 24 27.62 2.78 5.93
C GLN A 24 28.90 2.52 5.11
N PRO A 25 28.85 2.66 3.77
CA PRO A 25 30.04 2.50 2.95
C PRO A 25 31.14 3.51 3.31
N GLN A 26 32.39 3.06 3.28
CA GLN A 26 33.53 3.91 3.58
C GLN A 26 33.64 5.07 2.59
N GLY A 27 33.83 6.29 3.09
CA GLY A 27 33.93 7.51 2.27
C GLY A 27 32.61 8.19 1.93
N GLN A 28 31.45 7.57 2.22
CA GLN A 28 30.14 8.19 2.01
C GLN A 28 29.62 8.78 3.33
N ARG A 29 29.19 10.04 3.33
CA ARG A 29 28.53 10.66 4.49
C ARG A 29 27.01 10.45 4.41
N THR A 30 26.45 9.67 5.34
CA THR A 30 25.01 9.45 5.45
C THR A 30 24.46 10.24 6.63
N SER A 31 23.36 10.97 6.44
CA SER A 31 22.70 11.70 7.53
C SER A 31 21.95 10.72 8.45
N VAL A 32 21.86 11.06 9.74
CA VAL A 32 21.07 10.30 10.72
C VAL A 32 19.62 10.18 10.25
N THR A 33 19.05 11.22 9.62
CA THR A 33 17.71 11.18 9.03
C THR A 33 17.55 10.08 7.98
N THR A 34 18.56 9.86 7.13
CA THR A 34 18.53 8.76 6.14
C THR A 34 18.56 7.40 6.83
N LEU A 35 19.34 7.25 7.91
CA LEU A 35 19.39 6.01 8.69
C LEU A 35 18.06 5.73 9.40
N ILE A 36 17.46 6.75 10.03
CA ILE A 36 16.13 6.66 10.64
C ILE A 36 15.08 6.28 9.60
N ARG A 37 15.11 6.93 8.42
CA ARG A 37 14.19 6.60 7.33
C ARG A 37 14.36 5.16 6.88
N ALA A 38 15.60 4.69 6.70
CA ALA A 38 15.88 3.32 6.31
C ALA A 38 15.39 2.31 7.37
N ALA A 39 15.64 2.58 8.66
CA ALA A 39 15.12 1.76 9.75
C ALA A 39 13.58 1.72 9.75
N GLY A 40 12.94 2.86 9.49
CA GLY A 40 11.49 3.00 9.38
C GLY A 40 10.88 2.26 8.18
N LEU A 41 11.66 1.93 7.13
CA LEU A 41 11.16 1.16 5.98
C LEU A 41 10.93 -0.32 6.29
N ARG A 42 11.39 -0.83 7.43
CA ARG A 42 11.16 -2.21 7.86
C ARG A 42 9.66 -2.58 7.84
N TRP A 43 8.81 -1.71 8.40
CA TRP A 43 7.38 -1.98 8.48
C TRP A 43 6.65 -1.90 7.12
N PRO A 44 6.84 -0.84 6.29
CA PRO A 44 6.32 -0.82 4.92
C PRO A 44 6.72 -2.04 4.09
N VAL A 45 7.94 -2.53 4.24
CA VAL A 45 8.39 -3.75 3.56
C VAL A 45 7.56 -4.95 4.02
N GLU A 46 7.36 -5.13 5.32
CA GLU A 46 6.52 -6.21 5.86
C GLU A 46 5.07 -6.12 5.35
N GLU A 47 4.49 -4.91 5.30
CA GLU A 47 3.16 -4.68 4.71
C GLU A 47 3.11 -5.03 3.22
N ASP A 48 4.12 -4.66 2.43
CA ASP A 48 4.21 -5.00 1.01
C ASP A 48 4.30 -6.53 0.79
N PHE A 49 5.02 -7.24 1.66
CA PHE A 49 5.10 -8.71 1.62
C PHE A 49 3.76 -9.36 1.98
N GLU A 50 3.10 -8.90 3.05
CA GLU A 50 1.76 -9.36 3.43
C GLU A 50 0.77 -9.15 2.29
N PHE A 51 0.77 -7.93 1.74
CA PHE A 51 -0.07 -7.56 0.61
C PHE A 51 0.22 -8.39 -0.65
N GLY A 52 1.49 -8.71 -0.90
CA GLY A 52 1.92 -9.59 -1.99
C GLY A 52 1.33 -11.00 -1.87
N LYS A 53 1.24 -11.55 -0.65
CA LYS A 53 0.60 -12.86 -0.40
C LYS A 53 -0.89 -12.77 -0.71
N ASP A 54 -1.59 -11.85 -0.04
CA ASP A 54 -3.05 -11.71 -0.13
C ASP A 54 -3.55 -11.44 -1.55
N GLN A 55 -2.83 -10.57 -2.28
CA GLN A 55 -3.35 -10.00 -3.51
C GLN A 55 -2.72 -10.57 -4.78
N PHE A 56 -1.49 -11.10 -4.71
CA PHE A 56 -0.72 -11.57 -5.87
C PHE A 56 -0.23 -13.02 -5.75
N GLY A 57 -0.50 -13.71 -4.63
CA GLY A 57 -0.13 -15.10 -4.45
C GLY A 57 1.37 -15.32 -4.28
N LEU A 58 2.04 -14.42 -3.57
CA LEU A 58 3.48 -14.51 -3.30
C LEU A 58 3.88 -15.84 -2.66
N ASP A 59 3.04 -16.38 -1.78
CA ASP A 59 3.21 -17.64 -1.06
C ASP A 59 2.57 -18.85 -1.77
N GLN A 60 1.93 -18.65 -2.93
CA GLN A 60 1.23 -19.69 -3.67
C GLN A 60 2.12 -20.43 -4.69
N CYS A 61 3.44 -20.35 -4.54
CA CYS A 61 4.38 -21.12 -5.36
C CYS A 61 4.40 -22.59 -4.92
N GLN A 62 3.98 -23.50 -5.80
CA GLN A 62 4.01 -24.94 -5.52
C GLN A 62 5.32 -25.64 -5.96
N ALA A 63 6.22 -24.90 -6.61
CA ALA A 63 7.49 -25.45 -7.08
C ALA A 63 8.47 -25.68 -5.92
N ARG A 64 9.30 -26.72 -6.02
CA ARG A 64 10.32 -27.06 -5.02
C ARG A 64 11.75 -26.68 -5.41
N LEU A 65 11.94 -26.18 -6.63
CA LEU A 65 13.25 -25.77 -7.13
C LEU A 65 13.54 -24.31 -6.74
N TYR A 66 14.71 -24.05 -6.17
CA TYR A 66 15.14 -22.69 -5.77
C TYR A 66 15.00 -21.66 -6.90
N THR A 67 15.39 -22.04 -8.13
CA THR A 67 15.29 -21.16 -9.30
C THR A 67 13.84 -20.82 -9.66
N ALA A 68 12.92 -21.77 -9.53
CA ALA A 68 11.50 -21.56 -9.77
C ALA A 68 10.87 -20.67 -8.69
N ILE A 69 11.18 -20.93 -7.41
CA ILE A 69 10.74 -20.09 -6.28
C ILE A 69 11.24 -18.65 -6.47
N ARG A 70 12.53 -18.46 -6.79
CA ARG A 70 13.11 -17.13 -7.02
C ARG A 70 12.42 -16.40 -8.18
N ARG A 71 12.19 -17.09 -9.30
CA ARG A 71 11.49 -16.49 -10.47
C ARG A 71 10.06 -16.09 -10.10
N HIS A 72 9.32 -16.95 -9.39
CA HIS A 72 7.97 -16.65 -8.91
C HIS A 72 7.95 -15.39 -8.04
N THR A 73 8.82 -15.34 -7.01
CA THR A 73 8.93 -14.17 -6.13
C THR A 73 9.21 -12.90 -6.90
N VAL A 74 10.19 -12.91 -7.82
CA VAL A 74 10.53 -11.72 -8.62
C VAL A 74 9.36 -11.29 -9.49
N LEU A 75 8.68 -12.21 -10.17
CA LEU A 75 7.54 -11.90 -11.04
C LEU A 75 6.36 -11.36 -10.25
N VAL A 76 6.05 -11.93 -9.08
CA VAL A 76 4.99 -11.44 -8.20
C VAL A 76 5.29 -10.04 -7.69
N MET A 77 6.50 -9.79 -7.18
CA MET A 77 6.89 -8.47 -6.68
C MET A 77 6.93 -7.43 -7.81
N ALA A 78 7.36 -7.81 -9.02
CA ALA A 78 7.30 -6.94 -10.19
C ALA A 78 5.85 -6.59 -10.59
N ALA A 79 4.94 -7.58 -10.61
CA ALA A 79 3.53 -7.35 -10.91
C ALA A 79 2.86 -6.44 -9.86
N LEU A 80 3.19 -6.64 -8.58
CA LEU A 80 2.76 -5.77 -7.49
C LEU A 80 3.25 -4.34 -7.71
N ALA A 81 4.55 -4.16 -7.99
CA ALA A 81 5.14 -2.85 -8.23
C ALA A 81 4.50 -2.13 -9.42
N VAL A 82 4.28 -2.83 -10.55
CA VAL A 82 3.59 -2.27 -11.72
C VAL A 82 2.18 -1.80 -11.35
N CYS A 83 1.42 -2.61 -10.62
CA CYS A 83 0.07 -2.22 -10.19
C CYS A 83 0.08 -1.06 -9.19
N ALA A 84 1.05 -1.01 -8.29
CA ALA A 84 1.21 0.06 -7.31
C ALA A 84 1.58 1.39 -7.96
N VAL A 85 2.54 1.39 -8.87
CA VAL A 85 2.95 2.56 -9.65
C VAL A 85 1.79 3.05 -10.51
N ALA A 86 1.10 2.16 -11.23
CA ALA A 86 -0.05 2.54 -12.04
C ALA A 86 -1.19 3.13 -11.19
N ALA A 87 -1.52 2.53 -10.04
CA ALA A 87 -2.50 3.08 -9.10
C ALA A 87 -2.10 4.47 -8.60
N ALA A 88 -0.82 4.68 -8.26
CA ALA A 88 -0.30 5.97 -7.82
C ALA A 88 -0.39 7.03 -8.92
N GLN A 89 0.03 6.71 -10.15
CA GLN A 89 -0.01 7.62 -11.30
C GLN A 89 -1.45 7.95 -11.75
N LEU A 90 -2.39 7.04 -11.54
CA LEU A 90 -3.80 7.22 -11.89
C LEU A 90 -4.63 7.83 -10.76
N ARG A 91 -4.06 8.01 -9.56
CA ARG A 91 -4.80 8.44 -8.38
C ARG A 91 -5.55 9.75 -8.63
N ALA A 92 -4.85 10.81 -9.01
CA ALA A 92 -5.47 12.12 -9.23
C ALA A 92 -6.53 12.13 -10.35
N ARG A 93 -6.40 11.25 -11.35
CA ARG A 93 -7.35 11.14 -12.47
C ARG A 93 -8.58 10.30 -12.14
N THR A 94 -8.47 9.41 -11.16
CA THR A 94 -9.52 8.42 -10.84
C THR A 94 -10.18 8.65 -9.49
N ASP A 95 -9.62 9.55 -8.69
CA ASP A 95 -10.25 10.07 -7.49
C ASP A 95 -11.35 11.05 -7.88
N THR A 96 -12.59 10.64 -7.66
CA THR A 96 -13.76 11.51 -7.84
C THR A 96 -14.54 11.66 -6.55
N GLN A 97 -13.90 11.33 -5.41
CA GLN A 97 -14.57 11.35 -4.12
C GLN A 97 -15.07 12.76 -3.80
N ALA A 98 -16.28 12.81 -3.24
CA ALA A 98 -16.77 14.03 -2.63
C ALA A 98 -15.82 14.48 -1.49
N PRO A 99 -15.72 15.79 -1.24
CA PRO A 99 -14.89 16.30 -0.15
C PRO A 99 -15.29 15.66 1.19
N PRO A 100 -14.32 15.50 2.12
CA PRO A 100 -14.59 14.95 3.43
C PRO A 100 -15.60 15.82 4.18
N PRO A 101 -16.36 15.24 5.13
CA PRO A 101 -17.25 16.03 5.97
C PRO A 101 -16.46 17.06 6.77
N THR A 102 -17.03 18.25 6.92
CA THR A 102 -16.46 19.34 7.74
C THR A 102 -17.16 19.49 9.08
N THR A 103 -18.41 19.01 9.19
CA THR A 103 -19.17 19.03 10.45
C THR A 103 -19.72 17.65 10.79
N PRO A 104 -19.95 17.35 12.07
CA PRO A 104 -20.40 16.01 12.47
C PRO A 104 -21.84 15.69 12.08
N ASP A 105 -22.69 16.69 11.92
CA ASP A 105 -24.10 16.54 11.54
C ASP A 105 -24.34 16.70 10.03
N GLN A 106 -23.25 16.84 9.24
CA GLN A 106 -23.37 16.96 7.79
C GLN A 106 -24.11 15.75 7.22
N ALA A 107 -25.01 15.99 6.27
CA ALA A 107 -25.65 14.93 5.51
C ALA A 107 -24.66 14.37 4.46
N PRO A 108 -24.68 13.05 4.19
CA PRO A 108 -23.82 12.48 3.16
C PRO A 108 -24.19 13.05 1.78
N PRO A 109 -23.19 13.27 0.90
CA PRO A 109 -23.45 13.74 -0.45
C PRO A 109 -24.30 12.71 -1.24
N PRO A 110 -25.23 13.16 -2.10
CA PRO A 110 -26.07 12.26 -2.91
C PRO A 110 -25.24 11.37 -3.83
N HIS A 111 -24.09 11.87 -4.27
CA HIS A 111 -23.09 11.13 -5.04
C HIS A 111 -21.72 11.23 -4.35
N PRO A 112 -21.30 10.21 -3.58
CA PRO A 112 -20.02 10.23 -2.87
C PRO A 112 -18.79 10.09 -3.78
N GLY A 113 -18.98 9.91 -5.09
CA GLY A 113 -17.90 9.65 -6.03
C GLY A 113 -17.36 8.23 -5.96
N LEU A 114 -16.15 8.03 -6.47
CA LEU A 114 -15.40 6.78 -6.42
C LEU A 114 -14.05 7.01 -5.75
N ILE A 115 -13.64 6.11 -4.86
CA ILE A 115 -12.25 6.09 -4.38
C ILE A 115 -11.30 5.98 -5.56
N PRO A 116 -10.07 6.53 -5.52
CA PRO A 116 -9.09 6.32 -6.58
C PRO A 116 -8.83 4.84 -6.82
N LEU A 117 -8.37 4.50 -8.03
CA LEU A 117 -7.98 3.11 -8.32
C LEU A 117 -6.92 2.64 -7.32
N THR A 118 -7.26 1.56 -6.62
CA THR A 118 -6.35 0.88 -5.70
C THR A 118 -5.50 -0.16 -6.44
N VAL A 119 -4.43 -0.64 -5.79
CA VAL A 119 -3.57 -1.70 -6.36
C VAL A 119 -4.36 -2.96 -6.73
N PRO A 120 -5.29 -3.48 -5.90
CA PRO A 120 -6.12 -4.64 -6.26
C PRO A 120 -7.04 -4.37 -7.46
N GLU A 121 -7.52 -3.14 -7.62
CA GLU A 121 -8.40 -2.78 -8.73
C GLU A 121 -7.63 -2.67 -10.03
N THR A 122 -6.44 -2.08 -9.97
CA THR A 122 -5.51 -2.01 -11.09
C THR A 122 -5.16 -3.42 -11.57
N ARG A 123 -4.79 -4.33 -10.64
CA ARG A 123 -4.57 -5.75 -10.96
C ARG A 123 -5.78 -6.40 -11.63
N ARG A 124 -6.99 -6.18 -11.11
CA ARG A 124 -8.21 -6.75 -11.69
C ARG A 124 -8.49 -6.22 -13.10
N LEU A 125 -8.25 -4.93 -13.35
CA LEU A 125 -8.41 -4.33 -14.67
C LEU A 125 -7.38 -4.89 -15.65
N LEU A 126 -6.10 -4.97 -15.27
CA LEU A 126 -5.05 -5.57 -16.08
C LEU A 126 -5.35 -7.04 -16.39
N ASN A 127 -5.78 -7.83 -15.42
CA ASN A 127 -6.16 -9.23 -15.64
C ASN A 127 -7.30 -9.38 -16.64
N ARG A 128 -8.30 -8.47 -16.62
CA ARG A 128 -9.36 -8.45 -17.63
C ARG A 128 -8.82 -8.13 -19.01
N LEU A 129 -8.04 -7.06 -19.13
CA LEU A 129 -7.47 -6.63 -20.42
C LEU A 129 -6.55 -7.68 -21.04
N LEU A 130 -5.76 -8.38 -20.23
CA LEU A 130 -4.73 -9.30 -20.69
C LEU A 130 -5.20 -10.75 -20.86
N HIS A 131 -6.16 -11.22 -20.05
CA HIS A 131 -6.47 -12.66 -19.98
C HIS A 131 -7.95 -13.01 -20.18
N ARG A 132 -8.87 -12.05 -20.05
CA ARG A 132 -10.31 -12.31 -20.21
C ARG A 132 -11.00 -11.13 -20.87
N PRO A 133 -11.12 -11.09 -22.22
CA PRO A 133 -12.03 -10.18 -22.88
C PRO A 133 -13.44 -10.54 -22.44
N THR A 134 -13.90 -9.90 -21.37
CA THR A 134 -15.25 -10.09 -20.85
C THR A 134 -16.16 -9.21 -21.70
N PRO A 135 -17.37 -9.64 -22.05
CA PRO A 135 -18.36 -8.75 -22.62
C PRO A 135 -18.49 -7.50 -21.72
N PRO A 136 -18.43 -6.27 -22.28
CA PRO A 136 -18.35 -5.03 -21.51
C PRO A 136 -19.56 -4.79 -20.58
N GLU A 137 -20.64 -5.52 -20.78
CA GLU A 137 -21.94 -5.34 -20.11
C GLU A 137 -22.01 -5.81 -18.65
N HIS A 138 -21.12 -6.71 -18.17
CA HIS A 138 -21.29 -7.33 -16.84
C HIS A 138 -20.16 -7.07 -15.84
N ALA A 139 -18.98 -6.60 -16.27
CA ALA A 139 -17.80 -6.51 -15.40
C ALA A 139 -17.60 -5.13 -14.74
N HIS A 140 -18.17 -4.07 -15.33
CA HIS A 140 -18.06 -2.68 -14.87
C HIS A 140 -18.98 -2.33 -13.69
N PRO A 141 -20.23 -2.85 -13.60
CA PRO A 141 -21.15 -2.48 -12.53
C PRO A 141 -20.61 -2.81 -11.14
N TRP A 142 -20.02 -4.00 -10.96
CA TRP A 142 -19.52 -4.45 -9.66
C TRP A 142 -18.28 -3.68 -9.17
N ALA A 143 -17.34 -3.38 -10.07
CA ALA A 143 -16.14 -2.62 -9.71
C ALA A 143 -16.51 -1.18 -9.31
N THR A 144 -17.40 -0.55 -10.08
CA THR A 144 -17.92 0.79 -9.77
C THR A 144 -18.72 0.80 -8.46
N TRP A 145 -19.58 -0.20 -8.25
CA TRP A 145 -20.35 -0.34 -7.01
C TRP A 145 -19.44 -0.43 -5.78
N ARG A 146 -18.41 -1.29 -5.80
CA ARG A 146 -17.49 -1.43 -4.66
C ARG A 146 -16.77 -0.13 -4.33
N ARG A 147 -16.21 0.55 -5.35
CA ARG A 147 -15.50 1.82 -5.16
C ARG A 147 -16.41 2.91 -4.59
N ARG A 148 -17.65 2.98 -5.07
CA ARG A 148 -18.66 3.91 -4.54
C ARG A 148 -19.03 3.58 -3.10
N HIS A 149 -19.24 2.30 -2.79
CA HIS A 149 -19.54 1.85 -1.44
C HIS A 149 -18.40 2.19 -0.48
N GLN A 150 -17.15 1.92 -0.86
CA GLN A 150 -15.97 2.30 -0.08
C GLN A 150 -15.85 3.80 0.12
N ALA A 151 -16.13 4.63 -0.91
CA ALA A 151 -16.13 6.08 -0.77
C ALA A 151 -17.16 6.54 0.28
N ARG A 152 -18.37 5.95 0.25
CA ARG A 152 -19.42 6.21 1.23
C ARG A 152 -18.99 5.81 2.65
N SER A 153 -18.42 4.61 2.81
CA SER A 153 -17.94 4.14 4.12
C SER A 153 -16.82 5.02 4.68
N ARG A 154 -15.87 5.45 3.83
CA ARG A 154 -14.81 6.39 4.22
C ARG A 154 -15.37 7.73 4.70
N TRP A 155 -16.37 8.26 4.01
CA TRP A 155 -17.02 9.52 4.37
C TRP A 155 -17.66 9.44 5.76
N PHE A 156 -18.42 8.37 6.05
CA PHE A 156 -19.00 8.19 7.39
C PHE A 156 -17.94 7.97 8.47
N HIS A 157 -16.88 7.21 8.17
CA HIS A 157 -15.75 7.03 9.09
C HIS A 157 -15.08 8.37 9.44
N GLN A 158 -14.89 9.25 8.45
CA GLN A 158 -14.36 10.59 8.67
C GLN A 158 -15.32 11.44 9.52
N ARG A 159 -16.62 11.40 9.24
CA ARG A 159 -17.63 12.12 10.05
C ARG A 159 -17.61 11.70 11.51
N THR A 160 -17.54 10.39 11.77
CA THR A 160 -17.46 9.85 13.14
C THR A 160 -16.19 10.29 13.87
N ARG A 161 -15.08 10.51 13.14
CA ARG A 161 -13.83 11.03 13.74
C ARG A 161 -13.92 12.50 14.15
N LEU A 162 -14.85 13.27 13.58
CA LEU A 162 -15.09 14.67 14.00
C LEU A 162 -15.84 14.77 15.33
N ASN A 163 -16.50 13.69 15.76
CA ASN A 163 -17.23 13.60 17.04
C ASN A 163 -16.35 13.12 18.22
N ARG A 164 -15.06 12.88 18.00
CA ARG A 164 -14.11 12.42 19.02
C ARG A 164 -13.11 13.52 19.33
#